data_AF-A0A2E5EB20-F1
#
_entry.id   AF-A0A2E5EB20-F1
#
_cell.length_a   1.000
_cell.length_b   1.000
_cell.length_c   1.000
_cell.angle_alpha   90.00
_cell.angle_beta   90.00
_cell.angle_gamma   90.00
#
_symmetry.space_group_name_H-M   'P 1'
#
loop_
_entity.id
_entity.type
_entity.pdbx_description
1 polymer ?
#
loop_
_entity_poly.entity_id
_entity_poly.type
_entity_poly.pdbx_seq_one_letter_code
_entity_poly.pdbx_strand_id
1 'polypeptide(L)'
;MRQCMMNRDPRQLRIQTRIYLQRLLEDREAESMRHKDLGTMDPMKVSTGQSALDAAVSQAEELIRSLDRILDKECPEVNTFRTTCNGLSRLKTSKCA
;
A
#
# COMPACT_ATOMS: atom_id res chain seq x y z
N MET A 1 -21.91 -14.39 -0.30
CA MET A 1 -20.57 -14.42 0.34
C MET A 1 -19.61 -13.66 -0.56
N ARG A 2 -19.17 -12.45 -0.15
CA ARG A 2 -18.23 -11.63 -0.94
C ARG A 2 -16.84 -12.22 -0.81
N GLN A 3 -16.34 -12.79 -1.91
CA GLN A 3 -15.00 -13.31 -2.05
C GLN A 3 -14.03 -12.13 -1.87
N CYS A 4 -13.34 -12.09 -0.73
CA CYS A 4 -12.22 -11.18 -0.53
C CYS A 4 -11.16 -11.55 -1.56
N MET A 5 -11.03 -10.74 -2.60
CA MET A 5 -9.90 -10.80 -3.54
C MET A 5 -8.65 -10.42 -2.75
N MET A 6 -8.05 -11.41 -2.08
CA MET A 6 -6.71 -11.32 -1.53
C MET A 6 -5.75 -11.27 -2.72
N ASN A 7 -5.54 -10.08 -3.26
CA ASN A 7 -4.41 -9.82 -4.14
C ASN A 7 -3.15 -9.95 -3.30
N ARG A 8 -2.58 -11.17 -3.29
CA ARG A 8 -1.40 -11.49 -2.48
C ARG A 8 -0.11 -10.91 -3.06
N ASP A 9 -0.14 -10.43 -4.31
CA ASP A 9 1.00 -9.83 -4.96
C ASP A 9 0.97 -8.30 -4.82
N PRO A 10 1.91 -7.68 -4.07
CA PRO A 10 2.00 -6.23 -3.94
C PRO A 10 2.18 -5.52 -5.30
N ARG A 11 2.71 -6.20 -6.33
CA ARG A 11 2.81 -5.65 -7.70
C ARG A 11 1.44 -5.53 -8.36
N GLN A 12 0.59 -6.55 -8.22
CA GLN A 12 -0.78 -6.51 -8.73
C GLN A 12 -1.62 -5.45 -8.01
N LEU A 13 -1.45 -5.33 -6.69
CA LEU A 13 -2.10 -4.29 -5.92
C LEU A 13 -1.68 -2.89 -6.39
N ARG A 14 -0.39 -2.66 -6.63
CA ARG A 14 0.13 -1.38 -7.18
C ARG A 14 -0.52 -1.03 -8.53
N ILE A 15 -0.63 -2.00 -9.44
CA ILE A 15 -1.28 -1.80 -10.75
C ILE A 15 -2.75 -1.41 -10.56
N GLN A 16 -3.47 -2.11 -9.69
CA GLN A 16 -4.87 -1.78 -9.40
C GLN A 16 -5.03 -0.40 -8.77
N THR A 17 -4.18 -0.03 -7.82
CA THR A 17 -4.21 1.29 -7.19
C THR A 17 -3.92 2.40 -8.21
N ARG A 18 -3.03 2.18 -9.19
CA ARG A 18 -2.80 3.12 -10.30
C ARG A 18 -4.01 3.29 -11.20
N ILE A 19 -4.67 2.20 -11.58
CA ILE A 19 -5.92 2.25 -12.37
C ILE A 19 -7.01 3.00 -11.60
N TYR A 20 -7.10 2.76 -10.29
CA TYR A 20 -8.07 3.44 -9.44
C TYR A 20 -7.78 4.95 -9.33
N LEU A 21 -6.51 5.33 -9.13
CA LEU A 21 -6.09 6.74 -9.11
C LEU A 21 -6.45 7.45 -10.43
N GLN A 22 -6.22 6.80 -11.57
CA GLN A 22 -6.58 7.37 -12.87
C GLN A 22 -8.08 7.68 -12.96
N ARG A 23 -8.94 6.75 -12.53
CA ARG A 23 -10.39 6.97 -12.51
C ARG A 23 -10.80 8.13 -11.60
N LEU A 24 -10.17 8.27 -10.44
CA LEU A 24 -10.44 9.40 -9.53
C LEU A 24 -10.07 10.74 -10.17
N LEU A 25 -9.00 10.80 -10.96
CA LEU A 25 -8.60 12.01 -11.69
C LEU A 25 -9.60 12.34 -12.80
N GLU A 26 -10.06 11.34 -13.55
CA GLU A 26 -11.10 11.49 -14.57
C GLU A 26 -12.42 11.98 -13.95
N ASP A 27 -12.82 11.41 -12.81
CA ASP A 27 -14.03 11.82 -12.07
C ASP A 27 -13.92 13.25 -11.54
N ARG A 28 -12.74 13.64 -11.05
CA ARG A 28 -12.45 15.00 -10.58
C ARG A 28 -12.53 16.02 -11.71
N GLU A 29 -11.98 15.69 -12.88
CA GLU A 29 -12.07 16.55 -14.07
C GLU A 29 -13.52 16.69 -14.54
N ALA A 30 -14.26 15.58 -14.61
CA ALA A 30 -15.67 15.59 -14.96
C ALA A 30 -16.52 16.40 -13.97
N GLU A 31 -16.25 16.30 -12.67
CA GLU A 31 -16.91 17.09 -11.63
C GLU A 31 -16.59 18.58 -11.77
N SER A 32 -15.32 18.92 -12.03
CA SER A 32 -14.90 20.29 -12.30
C SER A 32 -15.62 20.90 -13.51
N MET A 33 -15.69 20.15 -14.62
CA MET A 33 -16.42 20.56 -15.82
C MET A 33 -17.91 20.79 -15.52
N ARG A 34 -18.56 19.85 -14.81
CA ARG A 34 -19.98 19.99 -14.41
C ARG A 34 -20.23 21.23 -13.56
N HIS A 35 -19.38 21.50 -12.57
CA HIS A 35 -19.53 22.68 -11.72
C HIS A 35 -19.30 23.99 -12.48
N LYS A 36 -18.39 23.99 -13.46
CA LYS A 36 -18.16 25.11 -14.36
C LYS A 36 -19.39 25.38 -15.23
N ASP A 37 -19.96 24.34 -15.83
CA ASP A 37 -21.14 24.46 -16.71
C ASP A 37 -22.39 24.91 -15.95
N LEU A 38 -22.55 24.46 -14.70
CA LEU A 38 -23.66 24.83 -13.83
C LEU A 38 -23.49 26.18 -13.13
N GLY A 39 -22.31 26.83 -13.23
CA GLY A 39 -22.00 28.06 -12.50
C GLY A 39 -22.00 27.89 -10.99
N THR A 40 -21.85 26.67 -10.49
CA THR A 40 -21.89 26.31 -9.05
C THR A 40 -20.50 26.08 -8.46
N MET A 41 -19.45 26.52 -9.16
CA MET A 41 -18.07 26.53 -8.67
C MET A 41 -18.01 27.36 -7.39
N ASP A 42 -17.96 26.69 -6.24
CA ASP A 42 -17.66 27.32 -4.96
C ASP A 42 -16.15 27.63 -4.93
N PRO A 43 -15.75 28.91 -5.01
CA PRO A 43 -14.34 29.29 -5.07
C PRO A 43 -13.57 28.86 -3.80
N MET A 44 -14.28 28.70 -2.68
CA MET A 44 -13.67 28.29 -1.41
C MET A 44 -13.27 26.81 -1.44
N LYS A 45 -14.13 25.93 -1.98
CA LYS A 45 -13.84 24.50 -2.19
C LYS A 45 -12.66 24.26 -3.13
N VAL A 46 -12.57 25.06 -4.20
CA VAL A 46 -11.46 24.97 -5.17
C VAL A 46 -10.13 25.37 -4.50
N SER A 47 -10.14 26.36 -3.62
CA SER A 47 -8.94 26.86 -2.95
C SER A 47 -8.43 25.96 -1.81
N THR A 48 -9.31 25.23 -1.12
CA THR A 48 -8.94 24.44 0.05
C THR A 48 -8.61 22.97 -0.25
N GLY A 49 -8.92 22.48 -1.46
CA GLY A 49 -8.69 21.08 -1.83
C GLY A 49 -9.45 20.08 -0.94
N GLN A 50 -10.60 20.50 -0.40
CA GLN A 50 -11.39 19.74 0.58
C GLN A 50 -12.45 18.82 -0.04
N SER A 51 -12.37 18.53 -1.34
CA SER A 51 -13.31 17.57 -1.92
C SER A 51 -12.98 16.15 -1.43
N ALA A 52 -14.01 15.32 -1.28
CA ALA A 52 -13.81 13.90 -0.96
C ALA A 52 -12.96 13.18 -2.03
N LEU A 53 -13.02 13.66 -3.28
CA LEU A 53 -12.18 13.16 -4.38
C LEU A 53 -10.70 13.53 -4.18
N ASP A 54 -10.38 14.76 -3.78
CA ASP A 54 -9.00 15.17 -3.51
C ASP A 54 -8.38 14.35 -2.36
N ALA A 55 -9.17 14.09 -1.31
CA ALA A 55 -8.76 13.21 -0.22
C ALA A 55 -8.52 11.76 -0.70
N ALA A 56 -9.40 11.22 -1.54
CA ALA A 56 -9.25 9.89 -2.12
C ALA A 56 -8.02 9.78 -3.05
N VAL A 57 -7.74 10.83 -3.84
CA VAL A 57 -6.54 10.94 -4.67
C VAL A 57 -5.28 10.92 -3.80
N SER A 58 -5.24 11.75 -2.77
CA SER A 58 -4.10 11.81 -1.84
C SER A 58 -3.81 10.47 -1.17
N GLN A 59 -4.86 9.77 -0.71
CA GLN A 59 -4.76 8.44 -0.12
C GLN A 59 -4.28 7.40 -1.14
N ALA A 60 -4.76 7.44 -2.38
CA ALA A 60 -4.32 6.52 -3.43
C ALA A 60 -2.83 6.72 -3.78
N GLU A 61 -2.35 7.96 -3.81
CA GLU A 61 -0.93 8.26 -4.00
C GLU A 61 -0.06 7.78 -2.83
N GLU A 62 -0.55 7.89 -1.60
CA GLU A 62 0.15 7.37 -0.41
C GLU A 62 0.24 5.85 -0.42
N LEU A 63 -0.83 5.17 -0.85
CA LEU A 63 -0.83 3.72 -1.03
C LEU A 63 0.17 3.28 -2.10
N ILE A 64 0.25 3.98 -3.24
CA ILE A 64 1.26 3.69 -4.27
C ILE A 64 2.67 3.87 -3.71
N ARG A 65 2.96 4.97 -3.01
CA ARG A 65 4.26 5.22 -2.38
C ARG A 65 4.62 4.13 -1.35
N SER A 66 3.64 3.66 -0.59
CA SER A 66 3.83 2.60 0.39
C SER A 66 4.13 1.26 -0.28
N LEU A 67 3.43 0.94 -1.37
CA LEU A 67 3.67 -0.27 -2.17
C LEU A 67 5.03 -0.23 -2.86
N ASP A 68 5.43 0.92 -3.39
CA ASP A 68 6.76 1.13 -3.97
C ASP A 68 7.85 0.83 -2.92
N ARG A 69 7.72 1.39 -1.70
CA ARG A 69 8.66 1.10 -0.60
C ARG A 69 8.71 -0.36 -0.18
N ILE A 70 7.60 -1.10 -0.29
CA ILE A 70 7.54 -2.53 0.04
C ILE A 70 8.25 -3.33 -1.05
N LEU A 71 7.98 -3.02 -2.31
CA LEU A 71 8.59 -3.67 -3.47
C LEU A 71 10.10 -3.39 -3.55
N ASP A 72 10.52 -2.16 -3.22
CA ASP A 72 11.93 -1.77 -3.17
C ASP A 72 12.70 -2.43 -2.01
N LYS A 73 12.00 -3.02 -1.03
CA LYS A 73 12.59 -3.74 0.11
C LYS A 73 12.71 -5.26 -0.08
N GLU A 74 12.35 -5.81 -1.24
CA GLU A 74 12.75 -7.17 -1.66
C GLU A 74 14.26 -7.15 -1.98
N CYS A 75 15.24 -7.72 -1.26
CA CYS A 75 15.30 -8.63 -0.11
C CYS A 75 16.48 -8.16 0.78
N PRO A 76 16.46 -8.29 2.13
CA PRO A 76 17.71 -8.63 2.78
C PRO A 76 18.08 -10.02 2.26
N GLU A 77 19.23 -10.17 1.61
CA GLU A 77 19.86 -11.48 1.50
C GLU A 77 19.95 -12.01 2.93
N VAL A 78 19.02 -12.89 3.29
CA VAL A 78 19.16 -13.66 4.51
C VAL A 78 20.29 -14.61 4.18
N ASN A 79 21.52 -14.14 4.41
CA ASN A 79 22.69 -14.96 4.56
C ASN A 79 22.35 -15.87 5.74
N THR A 80 21.70 -16.99 5.42
CA THR A 80 21.46 -18.06 6.36
C THR A 80 22.84 -18.50 6.80
N PHE A 81 23.29 -17.97 7.94
CA PHE A 81 24.40 -18.54 8.67
C PHE A 81 23.99 -19.99 8.99
N ARG A 82 24.38 -20.92 8.11
CA ARG A 82 24.35 -22.35 8.37
C ARG A 82 25.31 -22.59 9.53
N THR A 83 24.79 -22.42 10.73
CA THR A 83 25.50 -22.83 11.94
C THR A 83 25.31 -24.33 12.01
N THR A 84 26.26 -25.08 11.46
CA THR A 84 26.36 -26.52 11.71
C THR A 84 26.65 -26.71 13.19
N CYS A 85 25.61 -27.05 13.95
CA CYS A 85 25.76 -27.39 15.37
C CYS A 85 26.38 -28.79 15.49
N ASN A 86 27.66 -28.90 15.19
CA ASN A 86 28.44 -30.10 15.45
C ASN A 86 28.86 -30.09 16.92
N GLY A 87 28.05 -30.71 17.78
CA GLY A 87 28.53 -31.24 19.06
C GLY A 87 28.02 -30.54 20.31
N LEU A 88 26.74 -30.73 20.64
CA LEU A 88 26.28 -30.72 22.04
C LEU A 88 26.19 -32.16 22.56
N SER A 89 27.33 -32.86 22.56
CA SER A 89 27.46 -34.13 23.29
C SER A 89 27.95 -33.83 24.71
N ARG A 90 27.21 -34.35 25.70
CA ARG A 90 27.50 -34.47 27.14
C ARG A 90 26.87 -33.43 28.07
N LEU A 91 25.55 -33.53 28.24
CA LEU A 91 24.95 -33.27 29.55
C LEU A 91 25.33 -34.43 30.48
N LYS A 92 26.25 -34.18 31.43
CA LYS A 92 26.61 -35.12 32.51
C LYS A 92 25.38 -35.37 33.40
N THR A 93 25.10 -36.64 33.65
CA THR A 93 24.18 -37.07 34.71
C THR A 93 24.82 -36.77 36.07
N SER A 94 24.25 -35.83 36.83
CA SER A 94 24.48 -35.77 38.27
C SER A 94 23.29 -36.46 38.95
N LYS A 95 23.56 -37.63 39.53
CA LYS A 95 22.67 -38.30 40.48
C LYS A 95 22.68 -37.46 41.77
N CYS A 96 21.52 -37.02 42.24
CA CYS A 96 21.39 -36.59 43.62
C CYS A 96 21.39 -37.83 44.52
N ALA A 97 22.22 -37.77 45.56
CA ALA A 97 22.30 -38.71 46.67
C ALA A 97 21.14 -38.49 47.67
#